data_AF-A0A1J5Q1Z9-F1
#
_entry.id   AF-A0A1J5Q1Z9-F1
#
_cell.length_a   1.000
_cell.length_b   1.000
_cell.length_c   1.000
_cell.angle_alpha   90.00
_cell.angle_beta   90.00
_cell.angle_gamma   90.00
#
_symmetry.space_group_name_H-M   'P 1'
#
loop_
_entity.id
_entity.type
_entity.pdbx_description
1 polymer ?
#
loop_
_entity_poly.entity_id
_entity_poly.type
_entity_poly.pdbx_seq_one_letter_code
_entity_poly.pdbx_strand_id
1 'polypeptide(L)' 'MLRSMQELRNCTIGATDGEIGHVTDFYFDDEAWVIRYLVVETGSWIMTRKVLISPFSLMEADWMHR' A
#
# COMPACT_ATOMS: atom_id res chain seq x y z
N MET A 1 9.36 13.72 1.91
CA MET A 1 8.31 14.07 2.89
C MET A 1 8.13 12.88 3.81
N LEU A 2 8.10 13.07 5.13
CA LEU A 2 7.80 12.00 6.08
C LEU A 2 6.28 11.91 6.28
N ARG A 3 5.74 10.70 6.40
CA ARG A 3 4.32 10.43 6.64
C ARG A 3 4.20 9.33 7.68
N SER A 4 3.17 9.41 8.51
CA SER A 4 2.92 8.35 9.49
C SER A 4 2.41 7.07 8.81
N MET A 5 2.64 5.92 9.42
CA MET A 5 2.06 4.66 8.93
C MET A 5 0.53 4.70 9.00
N GLN A 6 -0.04 5.35 10.01
CA GLN A 6 -1.47 5.58 10.14
C GLN A 6 -2.02 6.39 8.97
N GLU A 7 -1.29 7.42 8.52
CA GLU A 7 -1.63 8.06 7.27
C GLU A 7 -1.59 7.02 6.18
N LEU A 8 -0.46 6.35 5.91
CA LEU A 8 -0.33 5.40 4.79
C LEU A 8 -1.40 4.29 4.73
N ARG A 9 -2.07 3.94 5.84
CA ARG A 9 -3.26 3.08 5.83
C ARG A 9 -4.39 3.73 5.04
N ASN A 10 -5.11 2.91 4.28
CA ASN A 10 -6.19 3.29 3.36
C ASN A 10 -5.73 4.11 2.14
N CYS A 11 -4.42 4.25 1.88
CA CYS A 11 -3.98 4.73 0.57
C CYS A 11 -4.46 3.77 -0.51
N THR A 12 -5.03 4.33 -1.57
CA THR A 12 -5.40 3.58 -2.77
C THR A 12 -4.15 3.24 -3.58
N ILE A 13 -4.08 2.01 -4.07
CA ILE A 13 -3.04 1.54 -5.00
C ILE A 13 -3.64 1.53 -6.39
N GLY A 14 -3.15 2.43 -7.24
CA GLY A 14 -3.45 2.47 -8.67
C GLY A 14 -2.46 1.66 -9.50
N ALA A 15 -2.93 1.20 -10.65
CA ALA A 15 -2.14 0.66 -11.74
C ALA A 15 -2.57 1.29 -13.07
N THR A 16 -1.92 0.88 -14.16
CA THR A 16 -2.15 1.44 -15.50
C THR A 16 -3.57 1.23 -16.01
N ASP A 17 -4.31 0.28 -15.46
CA ASP A 17 -5.68 -0.10 -15.83
C ASP A 17 -6.73 0.25 -14.77
N GLY A 18 -6.34 0.96 -13.70
CA GLY A 18 -7.26 1.46 -12.67
C GLY A 18 -6.81 1.13 -11.25
N GLU A 19 -7.76 1.16 -10.33
CA GLU A 19 -7.50 0.87 -8.91
C GLU A 19 -7.42 -0.64 -8.66
N ILE A 20 -6.41 -1.07 -7.90
CA ILE A 20 -6.23 -2.46 -7.52
C ILE A 20 -6.79 -2.73 -6.12
N GLY A 21 -6.69 -1.76 -5.22
CA GLY A 21 -7.06 -1.94 -3.82
C GLY A 21 -6.51 -0.86 -2.91
N HIS A 22 -6.50 -1.12 -1.61
CA HIS A 22 -6.02 -0.17 -0.61
C HIS A 22 -5.09 -0.83 0.41
N VAL A 23 -4.16 -0.04 0.94
CA VAL A 23 -3.20 -0.48 1.97
C VAL A 23 -3.94 -0.69 3.29
N THR A 24 -3.83 -1.88 3.88
CA THR A 24 -4.46 -2.21 5.16
C THR A 24 -3.46 -2.31 6.30
N ASP A 25 -2.25 -2.76 6.00
CA ASP A 25 -1.19 -3.03 6.97
C ASP A 25 0.22 -3.05 6.32
N PHE A 26 1.26 -3.33 7.11
CA PHE A 26 2.66 -3.31 6.68
C PHE A 26 3.47 -4.44 7.31
N TYR A 27 4.41 -5.01 6.55
CA TYR A 27 5.52 -5.77 7.13
C TYR A 27 6.72 -4.86 7.32
N PHE A 28 7.19 -4.79 8.55
CA PHE A 28 8.32 -3.99 8.99
C PHE A 28 9.50 -4.88 9.36
N ASP A 29 10.69 -4.49 8.92
CA ASP A 29 11.97 -5.08 9.31
C ASP A 29 12.52 -4.30 10.50
N ASP A 30 12.61 -4.95 11.65
CA ASP A 30 12.97 -4.38 12.95
C ASP A 30 14.48 -4.23 13.15
N GLU A 31 15.30 -4.86 12.32
CA GLU A 31 16.75 -4.67 12.30
C GLU A 31 17.13 -3.51 11.37
N ALA A 32 16.60 -3.49 10.15
CA ALA A 32 16.91 -2.48 9.15
C ALA A 32 16.05 -1.20 9.29
N TRP A 33 15.00 -1.24 10.11
CA TRP A 33 14.04 -0.15 10.32
C TRP A 33 13.35 0.33 9.02
N VAL A 34 12.95 -0.61 8.16
CA VAL A 34 12.29 -0.32 6.87
C VAL A 34 11.01 -1.11 6.68
N ILE A 35 10.06 -0.52 5.94
CA ILE A 35 8.89 -1.26 5.45
C ILE A 35 9.35 -2.15 4.29
N ARG A 36 9.15 -3.46 4.42
CA ARG A 36 9.47 -4.44 3.37
C ARG A 36 8.31 -4.64 2.41
N TYR A 37 7.08 -4.65 2.95
CA TYR A 37 5.88 -4.86 2.17
C TYR A 37 4.70 -4.02 2.68
N LEU A 38 3.90 -3.54 1.74
CA LEU A 38 2.55 -3.07 1.96
C LEU A 38 1.61 -4.27 1.86
N VAL A 39 0.72 -4.44 2.85
CA VAL A 39 -0.38 -5.39 2.77
C VAL A 39 -1.55 -4.69 2.10
N VAL A 40 -1.85 -5.08 0.87
CA VAL A 40 -2.90 -4.47 0.07
C VAL A 40 -4.08 -5.42 -0.03
N GLU A 41 -5.26 -4.94 0.34
CA GLU A 41 -6.50 -5.67 0.12
C GLU A 41 -7.03 -5.33 -1.27
N THR A 42 -7.16 -6.35 -2.12
CA THR A 42 -7.49 -6.25 -3.54
C THR A 42 -8.81 -6.96 -3.83
N GLY A 43 -9.47 -6.59 -4.91
CA GLY A 43 -10.73 -7.21 -5.35
C GLY A 43 -11.98 -6.48 -4.85
N SER A 44 -13.14 -7.14 -5.00
CA SER A 44 -14.43 -6.57 -4.63
C SER A 44 -14.84 -7.00 -3.22
N TRP A 45 -15.85 -6.33 -2.65
CA TRP A 45 -16.38 -6.61 -1.30
C TRP A 45 -16.73 -8.08 -1.02
N ILE A 46 -16.99 -8.91 -2.04
CA ILE A 46 -17.32 -10.34 -1.90
C ILE A 46 -16.11 -11.24 -2.12
N MET A 47 -15.08 -10.78 -2.84
CA MET A 47 -13.87 -11.56 -3.13
C MET A 47 -12.63 -10.70 -2.90
N THR A 48 -12.27 -10.54 -1.63
CA THR A 48 -11.06 -9.83 -1.26
C THR A 48 -9.87 -10.77 -1.16
N ARG A 49 -8.69 -10.27 -1.55
CA ARG A 49 -7.40 -10.97 -1.38
C ARG A 49 -6.38 -10.00 -0.82
N LYS A 50 -5.60 -10.45 0.16
CA LYS A 50 -4.44 -9.71 0.64
C LYS A 50 -3.20 -10.10 -0.15
N VAL A 51 -2.51 -9.12 -0.68
CA VAL A 51 -1.25 -9.28 -1.41
C VAL A 51 -0.16 -8.41 -0.79
N LEU A 52 1.09 -8.81 -1.00
CA LEU A 52 2.26 -8.07 -0.55
C LEU A 52 2.86 -7.31 -1.72
N ILE A 53 2.96 -6.00 -1.57
CA ILE A 53 3.60 -5.13 -2.58
C ILE A 53 4.86 -4.54 -1.96
N SER A 54 6.00 -4.72 -2.62
CA SER A 54 7.23 -4.04 -2.19
C SER A 54 7.10 -2.54 -2.42
N PRO A 55 7.47 -1.67 -1.45
CA PRO A 55 7.49 -0.22 -1.66
C PRO A 55 8.35 0.20 -2.87
N PHE A 56 9.35 -0.61 -3.25
CA PHE A 56 10.19 -0.36 -4.42
C PHE A 56 9.49 -0.58 -5.76
N SER A 57 8.31 -1.21 -5.78
CA SER A 57 7.51 -1.40 -6.98
C SER A 57 6.56 -0.22 -7.28
N LEU A 58 6.48 0.76 -6.38
CA LEU A 58 5.66 1.95 -6.56
C LEU A 58 6.41 2.99 -7.41
N MET A 59 5.68 3.66 -8.31
CA MET A 59 6.26 4.68 -9.19
C MET A 59 6.16 6.07 -8.56
N GLU A 60 4.95 6.63 -8.53
CA GLU A 60 4.68 7.95 -7.97
C GLU A 60 3.59 7.84 -6.92
N ALA A 61 3.70 8.67 -5.89
CA ALA A 61 2.67 8.80 -4.87
C ALA A 61 1.93 10.13 -5.10
N ASP A 62 0.64 10.04 -5.44
CA ASP A 62 -0.25 11.19 -5.42
C ASP A 62 -0.66 11.46 -3.97
N TRP A 63 -0.13 12.53 -3.40
CA TRP A 63 -0.44 12.92 -2.04
C TRP A 63 -1.62 13.90 -1.95
N MET A 64 -2.06 14.45 -3.08
CA MET A 64 -3.13 15.45 -3.16
C MET A 64 -4.50 14.78 -3.34
N HIS A 65 -4.53 13.59 -3.96
CA HIS A 65 -5.72 12.75 -4.12
C HIS A 65 -5.43 11.38 -3.53
N ARG A 66 -6.21 10.96 -2.54
CA ARG A 66 -5.85 9.85 -1.64
C ARG A 66 -6.93 8.80 -1.55
#